data_AF-A0AAN5D661-F1
#
_entry.id   AF-A0AAN5D661-F1
#
_cell.length_a   1.000
_cell.length_b   1.000
_cell.length_c   1.000
_cell.angle_alpha   90.00
_cell.angle_beta   90.00
_cell.angle_gamma   90.00
#
_symmetry.space_group_name_H-M   'P 1'
#
loop_
_entity.id
_entity.type
_entity.pdbx_description
1 polymer ?
#
loop_
_entity_poly.entity_id
_entity_poly.type
_entity_poly.pdbx_seq_one_letter_code
_entity_poly.pdbx_strand_id
1 'polypeptide(L)'
;LEQTQIISEDDRLAEVHADGTVYTTNPSVYDTWCRLNLNNFPFDSQECEVQIGSWVYTAAETQITTNQTEIKLTGGGGIYEGNSEWEVKKIRAEIRQSVDDGEAFQEVWYFVTLHRRASYYVFVLLVPTFIVTTLCIIGLFTPLDNFGNRAER
;
A
#
# COMPACT_ATOMS: atom_id res chain seq x y z
N LEU A 1 13.65 -0.01 3.43
CA LEU A 1 13.33 1.41 3.63
C LEU A 1 14.43 2.17 2.95
N GLU A 2 14.18 2.55 1.70
CA GLU A 2 15.08 3.41 0.94
C GLU A 2 14.37 4.75 0.78
N GLN A 3 15.11 5.84 0.98
CA GLN A 3 14.57 7.20 0.86
C GLN A 3 15.21 7.86 -0.35
N THR A 4 14.37 8.36 -1.24
CA THR A 4 14.82 9.23 -2.34
C THR A 4 14.38 10.66 -2.05
N GLN A 5 15.35 11.56 -1.98
CA GLN A 5 15.09 12.99 -1.83
C GLN A 5 14.69 13.58 -3.19
N ILE A 6 13.62 14.38 -3.20
CA ILE A 6 13.13 15.05 -4.42
C ILE A 6 13.85 16.38 -4.63
N ILE A 7 14.22 17.06 -3.54
CA ILE A 7 14.85 18.38 -3.54
C ILE A 7 16.22 18.24 -2.89
N SER A 8 17.24 18.86 -3.50
CA SER A 8 18.61 18.94 -2.95
C SER A 8 18.61 19.65 -1.60
N GLU A 9 19.54 19.32 -0.71
CA GLU A 9 19.59 19.93 0.63
C GLU A 9 19.73 21.44 0.61
N ASP A 10 20.51 21.98 -0.32
CA ASP A 10 20.74 23.43 -0.47
C ASP A 10 19.48 24.20 -0.91
N ASP A 11 18.51 23.50 -1.50
CA ASP A 11 17.25 24.08 -2.01
C ASP A 11 16.08 23.90 -1.01
N ARG A 12 16.32 23.30 0.16
CA ARG A 12 15.30 23.08 1.19
C ARG A 12 15.07 24.35 2.00
N LEU A 13 13.89 24.94 1.82
CA LEU A 13 13.50 26.15 2.55
C LEU A 13 12.90 25.80 3.92
N ALA A 14 13.20 26.63 4.91
CA ALA A 14 12.58 26.61 6.23
C ALA A 14 12.08 28.02 6.55
N GLU A 15 10.83 28.12 7.01
CA GLU A 15 10.24 29.37 7.50
C GLU A 15 10.59 29.52 8.98
N VAL A 16 11.20 30.65 9.34
CA VAL A 16 11.61 30.94 10.71
C VAL A 16 10.81 32.14 11.21
N HIS A 17 10.06 31.92 12.28
CA HIS A 17 9.28 32.97 12.93
C HIS A 17 10.10 33.67 14.03
N ALA A 18 9.71 34.91 14.36
CA ALA A 18 10.42 35.74 15.34
C ALA A 18 10.40 35.17 16.78
N ASP A 19 9.47 34.25 17.07
CA ASP A 19 9.35 33.53 18.35
C ASP A 19 10.26 32.29 18.44
N GLY A 20 11.01 31.99 17.37
CA GLY A 20 11.87 30.81 17.27
C GLY A 20 11.19 29.58 16.71
N THR A 21 9.92 29.65 16.33
CA THR A 21 9.22 28.53 15.67
C THR A 21 9.76 28.34 14.25
N VAL A 22 10.08 27.09 13.89
CA VAL A 22 10.57 26.73 12.55
C VAL A 22 9.57 25.80 11.86
N TYR A 23 9.10 26.22 10.69
CA TYR A 23 8.26 25.42 9.81
C TYR A 23 9.07 24.93 8.61
N THR A 24 9.03 23.61 8.36
CA THR A 24 9.66 23.02 7.18
C THR A 24 8.76 21.95 6.57
N THR A 25 8.74 21.87 5.25
CA THR A 25 8.01 20.84 4.51
C THR A 25 8.89 20.36 3.39
N ASN A 26 9.27 19.09 3.43
CA ASN A 26 10.18 18.51 2.45
C ASN A 26 9.52 17.27 1.86
N PRO A 27 9.24 17.25 0.55
CA PRO A 27 8.68 16.07 -0.10
C PRO A 27 9.78 15.01 -0.26
N SER A 28 9.44 13.77 0.04
CA SER A 28 10.33 12.61 -0.06
C SER A 28 9.56 11.38 -0.56
N VAL A 29 10.27 10.51 -1.28
CA VAL A 29 9.76 9.20 -1.69
C VAL A 29 10.38 8.15 -0.78
N TYR A 30 9.54 7.25 -0.27
CA TYR A 30 9.95 6.15 0.59
C TYR A 30 9.53 4.82 -0.01
N ASP A 31 10.50 3.93 -0.18
CA ASP A 31 10.25 2.54 -0.52
C ASP A 31 10.14 1.71 0.75
N THR A 32 8.93 1.25 1.04
CA THR A 32 8.62 0.50 2.27
C THR A 32 8.22 -0.94 1.96
N TRP A 33 8.48 -1.82 2.92
CA TRP A 33 8.06 -3.21 2.84
C TRP A 33 6.65 -3.35 3.41
N CYS A 34 5.74 -3.98 2.67
CA CYS A 34 4.39 -4.26 3.12
C CYS A 34 4.07 -5.73 2.96
N ARG A 35 3.61 -6.37 4.04
CA ARG A 35 3.18 -7.78 4.00
C ARG A 35 1.74 -7.85 3.51
N LEU A 36 1.55 -8.49 2.36
CA LEU A 36 0.24 -8.64 1.73
C LEU A 36 -0.45 -9.91 2.20
N ASN A 37 -1.72 -9.80 2.59
CA ASN A 37 -2.60 -10.94 2.83
C ASN A 37 -3.41 -11.25 1.56
N LEU A 38 -3.14 -12.37 0.92
CA LEU A 38 -3.73 -12.74 -0.37
C LEU A 38 -4.93 -13.69 -0.28
N ASN A 39 -5.49 -13.92 0.92
CA ASN A 39 -6.60 -14.86 1.10
C ASN A 39 -7.83 -14.51 0.26
N ASN A 40 -8.10 -13.22 0.03
CA ASN A 40 -9.25 -12.75 -0.74
C ASN A 40 -8.85 -12.15 -2.11
N PHE A 41 -7.67 -12.50 -2.62
CA PHE A 41 -7.22 -12.00 -3.92
C PHE A 41 -8.22 -12.39 -5.03
N PRO A 42 -8.60 -11.48 -5.96
CA PRO A 42 -8.10 -10.11 -6.17
C PRO A 42 -8.94 -9.00 -5.50
N PHE A 43 -9.88 -9.34 -4.61
CA PHE A 43 -10.76 -8.40 -3.90
C PHE A 43 -10.23 -8.05 -2.50
N ASP A 44 -8.91 -7.98 -2.37
CA ASP A 44 -8.20 -7.79 -1.11
C ASP A 44 -8.02 -6.30 -0.75
N SER A 45 -7.95 -6.07 0.56
CA SER A 45 -7.53 -4.80 1.16
C SER A 45 -6.32 -5.05 2.02
N GLN A 46 -5.34 -4.15 1.94
CA GLN A 46 -4.05 -4.25 2.59
C GLN A 46 -3.85 -3.06 3.52
N GLU A 47 -3.11 -3.27 4.59
CA GLU A 47 -2.71 -2.20 5.51
C GLU A 47 -1.19 -2.19 5.60
N CYS A 48 -0.58 -1.18 4.99
CA CYS A 48 0.87 -1.03 4.94
C CYS A 48 1.32 0.00 5.97
N GLU A 49 2.40 -0.31 6.68
CA GLU A 49 2.95 0.55 7.73
C GLU A 49 4.20 1.31 7.25
N VAL A 50 4.29 2.57 7.65
CA VAL A 50 5.45 3.44 7.42
C VAL A 50 5.82 4.06 8.75
N GLN A 51 7.03 3.75 9.21
CA GLN A 51 7.56 4.22 10.50
C GLN A 51 8.54 5.34 10.24
N ILE A 52 8.35 6.47 10.92
CA ILE A 52 9.24 7.63 10.84
C ILE A 52 9.58 8.03 12.27
N GLY A 53 10.87 8.15 12.55
CA GLY A 53 11.38 8.52 13.87
C GLY A 53 12.79 9.08 13.76
N SER A 54 13.27 9.63 14.87
CA SER A 54 14.66 10.03 14.98
C SER A 54 15.54 8.79 15.17
N TRP A 55 16.66 8.73 14.45
CA TRP A 55 17.66 7.68 14.66
C TRP A 55 18.59 7.97 15.85
N VAL A 56 18.82 9.26 16.14
CA VAL A 56 19.86 9.70 17.09
C VAL A 56 19.25 10.20 18.40
N TYR A 57 18.10 10.87 18.32
CA TYR A 57 17.51 11.53 19.47
C TYR A 57 16.51 10.63 20.19
N THR A 58 16.66 10.54 21.51
CA THR A 58 15.75 9.77 22.36
C THR A 58 14.44 10.53 22.60
N ALA A 59 13.45 9.84 23.15
CA ALA A 59 12.17 10.41 23.54
C ALA A 59 12.30 11.47 24.67
N ALA A 60 13.42 11.50 25.39
CA ALA A 60 13.73 12.55 26.36
C ALA A 60 14.23 13.85 25.70
N GLU A 61 14.80 13.75 24.50
CA GLU A 61 15.40 14.87 23.77
C GLU A 61 14.48 15.45 22.71
N THR A 62 13.70 14.59 22.03
CA THR A 62 12.79 15.00 20.95
C THR A 62 11.42 14.36 21.15
N GLN A 63 10.38 15.21 21.14
CA GLN A 63 9.00 14.78 21.19
C GLN A 63 8.32 14.94 19.82
N ILE A 64 7.74 13.86 19.31
CA ILE A 64 6.97 13.88 18.06
C ILE A 64 5.48 14.02 18.39
N THR A 65 4.78 14.95 17.74
CA THR A 65 3.33 15.08 17.88
C THR A 65 2.66 15.07 16.52
N THR A 66 1.40 14.61 16.47
CA THR A 66 0.58 14.65 15.26
C THR A 66 -0.74 15.35 15.56
N ASN A 67 -1.11 16.30 14.70
CA ASN A 67 -2.38 17.02 14.81
C ASN A 67 -3.53 16.25 14.11
N GLN A 68 -3.21 15.31 13.22
CA GLN A 68 -4.18 14.52 12.46
C GLN A 68 -3.92 13.03 12.66
N THR A 69 -4.88 12.35 13.26
CA THR A 69 -4.79 10.91 13.56
C THR A 69 -5.38 10.04 12.48
N GLU A 70 -6.33 10.54 11.69
CA GLU A 70 -6.93 9.80 10.57
C GLU A 70 -7.39 10.74 9.45
N ILE A 71 -7.10 10.35 8.21
CA ILE A 71 -7.57 10.98 7.00
C ILE A 71 -8.27 9.91 6.16
N LYS A 72 -9.58 10.09 5.92
CA LYS A 72 -10.35 9.26 4.98
C LYS A 72 -10.32 9.90 3.60
N LEU A 73 -9.91 9.12 2.59
CA LEU A 73 -9.73 9.60 1.22
C LEU A 73 -10.86 9.15 0.26
N THR A 74 -11.82 8.39 0.78
CA THR A 74 -13.01 7.96 0.02
C THR A 74 -13.93 9.14 -0.27
N GLY A 75 -14.12 9.48 -1.55
CA GLY A 75 -15.13 10.47 -1.97
C GLY A 75 -14.82 11.33 -3.20
N GLY A 76 -13.79 11.01 -4.00
CA GLY A 76 -13.54 11.66 -5.31
C GLY A 76 -13.15 13.15 -5.25
N GLY A 77 -12.75 13.65 -4.08
CA GLY A 77 -12.29 15.03 -3.89
C GLY A 77 -10.96 15.17 -3.14
N GLY A 78 -10.28 14.04 -2.87
CA GLY A 78 -8.98 14.03 -2.20
C GLY A 78 -7.82 14.16 -3.21
N ILE A 79 -6.71 14.75 -2.78
CA ILE A 79 -5.49 14.91 -3.59
C ILE A 79 -4.84 13.54 -3.92
N TYR A 80 -5.20 12.47 -3.21
CA TYR A 80 -4.57 11.14 -3.31
C TYR A 80 -5.61 10.05 -3.60
N GLU A 81 -5.65 9.55 -4.85
CA GLU A 81 -6.56 8.47 -5.29
C GLU A 81 -5.88 7.10 -5.43
N GLY A 82 -4.55 7.04 -5.28
CA GLY A 82 -3.73 5.85 -5.54
C GLY A 82 -3.30 5.73 -7.00
N ASN A 83 -3.10 4.50 -7.48
CA ASN A 83 -2.61 4.21 -8.82
C ASN A 83 -3.55 3.23 -9.57
N SER A 84 -3.08 2.68 -10.69
CA SER A 84 -3.85 1.77 -11.55
C SER A 84 -4.17 0.41 -10.89
N GLU A 85 -3.44 0.04 -9.84
CA GLU A 85 -3.61 -1.24 -9.14
C GLU A 85 -4.26 -1.05 -7.76
N TRP A 86 -3.96 0.04 -7.07
CA TRP A 86 -4.33 0.28 -5.69
C TRP A 86 -5.06 1.61 -5.53
N GLU A 87 -6.18 1.58 -4.83
CA GLU A 87 -6.88 2.76 -4.35
C GLU A 87 -6.52 3.01 -2.89
N VAL A 88 -6.15 4.25 -2.54
CA VAL A 88 -5.89 4.61 -1.14
C VAL A 88 -7.22 4.95 -0.44
N LYS A 89 -7.59 4.17 0.59
CA LYS A 89 -8.87 4.34 1.29
C LYS A 89 -8.77 5.25 2.51
N LYS A 90 -7.75 5.02 3.34
CA LYS A 90 -7.52 5.77 4.58
C LYS A 90 -6.04 5.78 4.93
N ILE A 91 -5.63 6.83 5.62
CA ILE A 91 -4.31 6.94 6.25
C ILE A 91 -4.56 7.24 7.73
N ARG A 92 -4.05 6.40 8.62
CA ARG A 92 -4.08 6.64 10.07
C ARG A 92 -2.66 6.86 10.58
N ALA A 93 -2.50 7.76 11.56
CA ALA A 93 -1.23 8.08 12.19
C ALA A 93 -1.31 7.80 13.68
N GLU A 94 -0.36 7.04 14.21
CA GLU A 94 -0.23 6.72 15.62
C GLU A 94 1.16 7.08 16.11
N ILE A 95 1.26 7.67 17.30
CA ILE A 95 2.54 7.89 17.96
C ILE A 95 2.84 6.65 18.79
N ARG A 96 4.02 6.08 18.61
CA ARG A 96 4.50 4.91 19.35
C ARG A 96 5.88 5.18 19.92
N GLN A 97 6.29 4.34 20.85
CA GLN A 97 7.65 4.33 21.38
C GLN A 97 8.25 2.96 21.17
N SER A 98 9.47 2.94 20.64
CA SER A 98 10.33 1.77 20.59
C SER A 98 11.40 1.90 21.68
N VAL A 99 11.94 0.78 22.12
CA VAL A 99 13.05 0.75 23.09
C VAL A 99 14.20 0.02 22.44
N ASP A 100 15.35 0.68 22.36
CA ASP A 100 16.60 0.11 21.87
C ASP A 100 17.73 0.46 22.83
N ASP A 101 18.55 -0.55 23.17
CA ASP A 101 19.64 -0.46 24.16
C ASP A 101 19.26 0.21 25.50
N GLY A 102 18.01 0.05 25.94
CA GLY A 102 17.50 0.62 27.19
C GLY A 102 17.02 2.07 27.09
N GLU A 103 17.17 2.70 25.92
CA GLU A 103 16.68 4.04 25.64
C GLU A 103 15.38 3.99 24.83
N ALA A 104 14.45 4.91 25.14
CA ALA A 104 13.18 4.99 24.43
C ALA A 104 13.28 5.98 23.26
N PHE A 105 12.79 5.60 22.09
CA PHE A 105 12.72 6.43 20.90
C PHE A 105 11.27 6.66 20.53
N GLN A 106 10.92 7.91 20.20
CA GLN A 106 9.57 8.25 19.78
C GLN A 106 9.45 8.21 18.26
N GLU A 107 8.39 7.55 17.79
CA GLU A 107 8.15 7.31 16.37
C GLU A 107 6.69 7.64 16.02
N VAL A 108 6.48 8.09 14.79
CA VAL A 108 5.15 8.17 14.18
C VAL A 108 4.98 7.03 13.18
N TRP A 109 3.90 6.28 13.35
CA TRP A 109 3.52 5.15 12.52
C TRP A 109 2.32 5.55 11.67
N TYR A 110 2.55 5.64 10.36
CA TYR A 110 1.49 5.81 9.38
C TYR A 110 1.04 4.44 8.89
N PHE A 111 -0.27 4.20 8.91
CA PHE A 111 -0.86 3.03 8.31
C PHE A 111 -1.74 3.45 7.14
N VAL A 112 -1.33 3.01 5.96
CA VAL A 112 -1.97 3.30 4.69
C VAL A 112 -2.81 2.09 4.30
N THR A 113 -4.12 2.27 4.26
CA THR A 113 -5.02 1.23 3.79
C THR A 113 -5.23 1.34 2.30
N LEU A 114 -4.84 0.29 1.60
CA LEU A 114 -4.90 0.15 0.15
C LEU A 114 -5.98 -0.87 -0.21
N HIS A 115 -6.76 -0.60 -1.26
CA HIS A 115 -7.73 -1.54 -1.81
C HIS A 115 -7.39 -1.85 -3.27
N ARG A 116 -7.31 -3.13 -3.63
CA ARG A 116 -6.93 -3.53 -5.00
C ARG A 116 -8.05 -3.26 -6.00
N ARG A 117 -7.69 -2.71 -7.15
CA ARG A 117 -8.57 -2.61 -8.34
C ARG A 117 -8.64 -3.99 -9.01
N ALA A 118 -9.62 -4.79 -8.61
CA ALA A 118 -9.75 -6.18 -9.03
C ALA A 118 -10.05 -6.40 -10.53
N SER A 119 -10.56 -5.37 -11.24
CA SER A 119 -11.12 -5.48 -12.59
C SER A 119 -10.19 -6.20 -13.58
N TYR A 120 -8.90 -5.81 -13.62
CA TYR A 120 -7.92 -6.42 -14.50
C TYR A 120 -7.77 -7.93 -14.25
N TYR A 121 -7.67 -8.34 -12.99
CA TYR A 121 -7.52 -9.75 -12.61
C TYR A 121 -8.77 -10.57 -12.91
N VAL A 122 -9.96 -9.97 -12.76
CA VAL A 122 -11.22 -10.64 -13.11
C VAL A 122 -11.25 -10.97 -14.60
N PHE A 123 -10.98 -9.98 -15.47
CA PHE A 123 -11.07 -10.17 -16.92
C PHE A 123 -9.95 -11.03 -17.51
N VAL A 124 -8.73 -10.95 -16.96
CA VAL A 124 -7.55 -11.65 -17.52
C VAL A 124 -7.34 -13.03 -16.90
N LEU A 125 -7.67 -13.24 -15.62
CA LEU A 125 -7.43 -14.52 -14.94
C LEU A 125 -8.72 -15.32 -14.73
N LEU A 126 -9.74 -14.73 -14.10
CA LEU A 126 -10.92 -15.48 -13.68
C LEU A 126 -11.82 -15.86 -14.87
N VAL A 127 -12.12 -14.92 -15.77
CA VAL A 127 -13.02 -15.15 -16.91
C VAL A 127 -12.49 -16.25 -17.86
N PRO A 128 -11.22 -16.22 -18.34
CA PRO A 128 -10.72 -17.27 -19.23
C PRO A 128 -10.67 -18.64 -18.55
N THR A 129 -10.25 -18.70 -17.28
CA THR A 129 -10.20 -19.95 -16.50
C THR A 129 -11.59 -20.55 -16.36
N PHE A 130 -12.60 -19.73 -16.06
CA PHE A 130 -13.99 -20.17 -15.96
C PHE A 130 -14.54 -20.71 -17.29
N ILE A 131 -14.21 -20.08 -18.41
CA ILE A 131 -14.62 -20.55 -19.75
C ILE A 131 -13.99 -21.91 -20.03
N VAL A 132 -12.68 -22.06 -19.81
CA VAL A 132 -11.97 -23.33 -20.06
C VAL A 132 -12.48 -24.46 -19.18
N THR A 133 -12.67 -24.24 -17.87
CA THR A 133 -13.20 -25.28 -16.97
C THR A 133 -14.60 -25.71 -17.36
N THR A 134 -15.45 -24.75 -17.74
CA THR A 134 -16.81 -25.03 -18.22
C THR A 134 -16.78 -25.84 -19.52
N LEU A 135 -15.93 -25.46 -20.49
CA LEU A 135 -15.74 -26.21 -21.74
C LEU A 135 -15.24 -27.63 -21.49
N CYS A 136 -14.30 -27.83 -20.56
CA CYS A 136 -13.81 -29.16 -20.18
C CYS A 136 -14.92 -30.03 -19.57
N ILE A 137 -15.73 -29.47 -18.67
CA ILE A 137 -16.86 -30.19 -18.07
C ILE A 137 -17.88 -30.58 -19.15
N ILE A 138 -18.27 -29.64 -20.03
CA ILE A 138 -19.21 -29.92 -21.13
C ILE A 138 -18.62 -30.98 -22.07
N GLY A 139 -17.35 -30.86 -22.44
CA GLY A 139 -16.67 -31.82 -23.31
C GLY A 139 -16.63 -33.24 -22.74
N LEU A 140 -16.53 -33.40 -21.41
CA LEU A 140 -16.60 -34.70 -20.74
C LEU A 140 -17.97 -35.35 -20.85
N PHE A 141 -19.05 -34.56 -20.79
CA PHE A 141 -20.43 -35.04 -20.86
C PHE A 141 -21.03 -35.03 -22.27
N THR A 142 -20.32 -34.46 -23.25
CA THR A 142 -20.75 -34.49 -24.65
C THR A 142 -20.51 -35.91 -25.18
N PRO A 143 -21.55 -36.64 -25.63
CA PRO A 143 -21.36 -37.95 -26.21
C PRO A 143 -20.41 -37.85 -27.41
N LEU A 144 -19.36 -38.67 -27.40
CA LEU A 144 -18.53 -38.89 -28.57
C LEU A 144 -19.35 -39.68 -29.58
N ASP A 145 -20.06 -38.99 -30.46
CA ASP A 145 -20.52 -39.57 -31.72
C ASP A 145 -19.28 -39.84 -32.60
N ASN A 146 -18.53 -40.89 -32.26
CA ASN A 146 -17.54 -41.49 -33.15
C ASN A 146 -18.27 -42.31 -34.23
N PHE A 147 -19.06 -41.66 -35.08
CA PHE A 147 -19.45 -42.22 -36.37
C PHE A 147 -18.44 -41.77 -37.43
N GLY A 148 -17.26 -42.39 -37.38
CA GLY A 148 -16.19 -42.20 -38.37
C GLY A 148 -14.86 -42.70 -37.84
N ASN A 149 -14.40 -43.83 -38.38
CA ASN A 149 -13.17 -44.53 -38.02
C ASN A 149 -12.00 -43.60 -37.61
N ARG A 150 -11.66 -43.58 -36.32
CA ARG A 150 -10.30 -43.22 -35.90
C ARG A 150 -9.36 -44.35 -36.29
N ALA A 151 -8.70 -44.19 -37.44
CA ALA A 151 -7.47 -44.92 -37.73
C ALA A 151 -6.31 -44.14 -37.10
N GLU A 152 -6.04 -44.40 -35.82
CA GLU A 152 -4.72 -44.19 -35.23
C GLU A 152 -4.03 -45.55 -35.21
N ARG A 153 -2.80 -45.58 -35.72
CA ARG A 153 -1.94 -46.77 -35.78
C ARG A 153 -1.12 -46.88 -34.51
#